data_AF-A0A0H3MJB6-F1
#
_entry.id   AF-A0A0H3MJB6-F1
#
_cell.length_a   1.000
_cell.length_b   1.000
_cell.length_c   1.000
_cell.angle_alpha   90.00
_cell.angle_beta   90.00
_cell.angle_gamma   90.00
#
_symmetry.space_group_name_H-M   'P 1'
#
loop_
_entity.id
_entity.type
_entity.pdbx_description
1 polymer ?
#
loop_
_entity_poly.entity_id
_entity_poly.type
_entity_poly.pdbx_seq_one_letter_code
_entity_poly.pdbx_strand_id
1 'polypeptide(L)'
;MIKINNVRGASVSVNGEDFTGHHITINNGKVIVDGVEKNSNLDGQINVTINGSVEGVEIENGSVTVSGDAHYVKTMSGDVHCSNVLGNVNTMSGDVICETVGGNASTMSGNIIKK
;
A
#
# COMPACT_ATOMS: atom_id res chain seq x y z
N MET A 1 -4.04 10.56 4.16
CA MET A 1 -2.72 10.57 3.50
C MET A 1 -2.27 9.13 3.23
N ILE A 2 -1.58 8.92 2.12
CA ILE A 2 -0.97 7.63 1.76
C ILE A 2 0.51 7.90 1.45
N LYS A 3 1.40 7.03 1.92
CA LYS A 3 2.84 7.07 1.65
C LYS A 3 3.31 5.69 1.23
N ILE A 4 4.09 5.63 0.17
CA ILE A 4 4.62 4.39 -0.40
C ILE A 4 6.11 4.60 -0.62
N ASN A 5 6.91 3.78 0.06
CA ASN A 5 8.35 3.69 -0.09
C ASN A 5 8.63 2.51 -1.00
N ASN A 6 8.78 2.81 -2.28
CA ASN A 6 8.90 1.85 -3.34
C ASN A 6 10.36 1.49 -3.61
N VAL A 7 10.62 0.23 -3.94
CA VAL A 7 11.96 -0.19 -4.38
C VAL A 7 12.10 0.03 -5.89
N ARG A 8 13.34 0.30 -6.33
CA ARG A 8 13.68 0.58 -7.72
C ARG A 8 13.13 -0.51 -8.64
N GLY A 9 12.21 -0.13 -9.54
CA GLY A 9 11.69 -1.00 -10.60
C GLY A 9 10.27 -1.52 -10.39
N ALA A 10 9.64 -1.32 -9.24
CA ALA A 10 8.23 -1.63 -9.06
C ALA A 10 7.33 -0.49 -9.61
N SER A 11 6.23 -0.84 -10.25
CA SER A 11 5.23 0.12 -10.73
C SER A 11 4.07 0.23 -9.74
N VAL A 12 3.64 1.46 -9.46
CA VAL A 12 2.57 1.74 -8.51
C VAL A 12 1.42 2.38 -9.24
N SER A 13 0.34 1.64 -9.40
CA SER A 13 -0.90 2.11 -10.01
C SER A 13 -1.83 2.67 -8.94
N VAL A 14 -2.27 3.92 -9.07
CA VAL A 14 -3.22 4.55 -8.15
C VAL A 14 -4.50 4.88 -8.92
N ASN A 15 -5.62 4.24 -8.57
CA ASN A 15 -6.90 4.30 -9.30
C ASN A 15 -6.76 4.08 -10.84
N GLY A 16 -5.79 3.26 -11.25
CA GLY A 16 -5.54 2.94 -12.66
C GLY A 16 -4.52 3.83 -13.37
N GLU A 17 -4.01 4.89 -12.73
CA GLU A 17 -2.87 5.66 -13.23
C GLU A 17 -1.55 5.07 -12.72
N ASP A 18 -0.63 4.74 -13.61
CA ASP A 18 0.68 4.18 -13.26
C ASP A 18 1.69 5.27 -12.92
N PHE A 19 2.31 5.12 -11.76
CA PHE A 19 3.39 5.96 -11.28
C PHE A 19 4.65 5.13 -11.05
N THR A 20 5.79 5.70 -11.42
CA THR A 20 7.12 5.13 -11.16
C THR A 20 7.94 6.17 -10.42
N GLY A 21 8.51 5.74 -9.30
CA GLY A 21 9.29 6.59 -8.40
C GLY A 21 9.64 5.81 -7.14
N HIS A 22 10.51 6.40 -6.32
CA HIS A 22 10.96 5.79 -5.07
C HIS A 22 10.01 6.16 -3.93
N HIS A 23 9.56 7.40 -3.89
CA HIS A 23 8.71 7.94 -2.83
C HIS A 23 7.42 8.46 -3.45
N ILE A 24 6.30 7.79 -3.18
CA ILE A 24 4.99 8.21 -3.67
C ILE A 24 4.14 8.61 -2.46
N THR A 25 3.69 9.85 -2.44
CA THR A 25 2.81 10.39 -1.41
C THR A 25 1.52 10.85 -2.05
N ILE A 26 0.38 10.37 -1.54
CA ILE A 26 -0.94 10.81 -1.97
C ILE A 26 -1.58 11.57 -0.82
N ASN A 27 -1.87 12.85 -1.03
CA ASN A 27 -2.48 13.69 -0.01
C ASN A 27 -3.67 14.44 -0.59
N ASN A 28 -4.87 14.14 -0.08
CA ASN A 28 -6.12 14.79 -0.49
C ASN A 28 -6.32 14.79 -2.03
N GLY A 29 -6.14 13.63 -2.65
CA GLY A 29 -6.28 13.44 -4.10
C GLY A 29 -5.04 13.79 -4.92
N LYS A 30 -4.08 14.54 -4.36
CA LYS A 30 -2.84 14.93 -5.05
C LYS A 30 -1.78 13.85 -4.93
N VAL A 31 -1.21 13.45 -6.05
CA VAL A 31 -0.11 12.48 -6.11
C VAL A 31 1.22 13.23 -6.21
N ILE A 32 2.17 12.91 -5.34
CA ILE A 32 3.51 13.49 -5.32
C ILE A 32 4.49 12.33 -5.47
N VAL A 33 5.27 12.34 -6.55
CA VAL A 33 6.25 11.29 -6.88
C VAL A 33 7.64 11.89 -6.82
N ASP A 34 8.49 11.35 -5.94
CA ASP A 34 9.87 11.82 -5.73
C ASP A 34 9.96 13.34 -5.47
N GLY A 35 8.96 13.90 -4.76
CA GLY A 35 8.85 15.32 -4.45
C GLY A 35 8.22 16.19 -5.55
N VAL A 36 7.87 15.60 -6.70
CA VAL A 36 7.20 16.30 -7.80
C VAL A 36 5.71 16.02 -7.76
N GLU A 37 4.91 17.07 -7.55
CA GLU A 37 3.45 16.99 -7.63
C GLU A 37 3.03 16.67 -9.07
N LYS A 38 2.19 15.65 -9.23
CA LYS A 38 1.55 15.27 -10.48
C LYS A 38 0.15 15.86 -10.50
N ASN A 39 -0.29 16.30 -11.68
CA ASN A 39 -1.67 16.73 -11.92
C ASN A 39 -2.59 15.51 -12.01
N SER A 40 -2.74 14.82 -10.89
CA SER A 40 -3.70 13.74 -10.69
C SER A 40 -4.69 14.22 -9.64
N ASN A 41 -5.98 14.18 -9.97
CA ASN A 41 -7.05 14.58 -9.06
C ASN A 41 -7.85 13.32 -8.73
N LEU A 42 -7.40 12.60 -7.71
CA LEU A 42 -8.04 11.37 -7.27
C LEU A 42 -9.18 11.73 -6.31
N ASP A 43 -10.42 11.51 -6.74
CA ASP A 43 -11.61 11.71 -5.92
C ASP A 43 -12.17 10.35 -5.44
N GLY A 44 -12.70 10.32 -4.21
CA GLY A 44 -13.28 9.11 -3.62
C GLY A 44 -12.28 8.14 -2.97
N GLN A 45 -12.64 6.85 -2.96
CA GLN A 45 -11.83 5.79 -2.35
C GLN A 45 -10.57 5.54 -3.18
N ILE A 46 -9.40 5.65 -2.53
CA ILE A 46 -8.12 5.42 -3.19
C ILE A 46 -7.79 3.93 -3.18
N ASN A 47 -7.54 3.39 -4.37
CA ASN A 47 -7.07 2.02 -4.58
C ASN A 47 -5.64 2.07 -5.11
N VAL A 48 -4.72 1.47 -4.36
CA VAL A 48 -3.31 1.41 -4.71
C VAL A 48 -2.95 -0.02 -5.09
N THR A 49 -2.40 -0.22 -6.27
CA THR A 49 -1.87 -1.50 -6.73
C THR A 49 -0.38 -1.38 -6.98
N ILE A 50 0.42 -2.20 -6.31
CA ILE A 50 1.87 -2.19 -6.42
C ILE A 50 2.28 -3.49 -7.12
N ASN A 51 2.79 -3.34 -8.34
CA ASN A 51 3.31 -4.43 -9.15
C ASN A 51 4.83 -4.52 -8.95
N GLY A 52 5.23 -5.36 -8.02
CA GLY A 52 6.60 -5.56 -7.60
C GLY A 52 6.73 -5.52 -6.09
N SER A 53 7.97 -5.56 -5.60
CA SER A 53 8.24 -5.46 -4.18
C SER A 53 8.17 -3.99 -3.72
N VAL A 54 7.90 -3.78 -2.44
CA VAL A 54 7.81 -2.46 -1.80
C VAL A 54 8.51 -2.51 -0.46
N GLU A 55 9.23 -1.45 -0.10
CA GLU A 55 9.89 -1.38 1.20
C GLU A 55 8.86 -1.10 2.30
N GLY A 56 7.95 -0.16 2.04
CA GLY A 56 6.98 0.28 3.04
C GLY A 56 5.73 0.88 2.47
N VAL A 57 4.58 0.58 3.06
CA VAL A 57 3.31 1.21 2.72
C VAL A 57 2.63 1.72 3.98
N GLU A 58 2.21 2.99 3.96
CA GLU A 58 1.40 3.61 5.01
C GLU A 58 0.14 4.23 4.41
N ILE A 59 -1.03 3.75 4.82
CA ILE A 59 -2.33 4.20 4.31
C ILE A 59 -3.23 4.58 5.48
N GLU A 60 -3.72 5.81 5.50
CA GLU A 60 -4.71 6.20 6.51
C GLU A 60 -6.11 5.66 6.16
N ASN A 61 -6.52 5.80 4.90
CA ASN A 61 -7.82 5.37 4.39
C ASN A 61 -7.67 4.90 2.94
N GLY A 62 -8.13 3.70 2.63
CA GLY A 62 -8.11 3.15 1.27
C GLY A 62 -7.70 1.68 1.22
N SER A 63 -7.70 1.12 0.02
CA SER A 63 -7.35 -0.29 -0.20
C SER A 63 -5.99 -0.40 -0.89
N VAL A 64 -5.18 -1.38 -0.48
CA VAL A 64 -3.89 -1.66 -1.11
C VAL A 64 -3.78 -3.10 -1.56
N THR A 65 -3.21 -3.27 -2.74
CA THR A 65 -2.83 -4.56 -3.30
C THR A 65 -1.34 -4.54 -3.61
N VAL A 66 -0.57 -5.45 -3.03
CA VAL A 66 0.85 -5.65 -3.33
C VAL A 66 1.02 -7.03 -3.97
N SER A 67 1.38 -7.05 -5.25
CA SER A 67 1.58 -8.29 -6.01
C SER A 67 2.95 -8.95 -5.72
N GLY A 68 3.91 -8.21 -5.17
CA GLY A 68 5.23 -8.71 -4.81
C GLY A 68 5.43 -8.82 -3.31
N ASP A 69 6.67 -8.58 -2.87
CA ASP A 69 7.06 -8.65 -1.46
C ASP A 69 6.94 -7.27 -0.80
N ALA A 70 6.20 -7.18 0.31
CA ALA A 70 6.18 -6.01 1.17
C ALA A 70 7.05 -6.22 2.42
N HIS A 71 7.97 -5.29 2.71
CA HIS A 71 8.73 -5.35 3.96
C HIS A 71 7.88 -4.96 5.16
N TYR A 72 7.15 -3.84 5.07
CA TYR A 72 6.16 -3.50 6.09
C TYR A 72 4.93 -2.83 5.50
N VAL A 73 3.77 -3.11 6.08
CA VAL A 73 2.50 -2.52 5.67
C VAL A 73 1.78 -1.99 6.89
N LYS A 74 1.37 -0.73 6.86
CA LYS A 74 0.65 -0.08 7.93
C LYS A 74 -0.61 0.59 7.38
N THR A 75 -1.77 0.16 7.84
CA THR A 75 -3.05 0.72 7.41
C THR A 75 -3.87 1.12 8.62
N MET A 76 -4.44 2.33 8.64
CA MET A 76 -5.39 2.70 9.70
C MET A 76 -6.80 2.22 9.36
N SER A 77 -7.27 2.44 8.14
CA SER A 77 -8.61 2.04 7.70
C SER A 77 -8.60 1.55 6.26
N GLY A 78 -8.98 0.30 6.07
CA GLY A 78 -9.15 -0.31 4.75
C GLY A 78 -8.39 -1.62 4.60
N ASP A 79 -8.73 -2.33 3.52
CA ASP A 79 -8.27 -3.70 3.31
C ASP A 79 -6.87 -3.75 2.69
N VAL A 80 -6.08 -4.71 3.16
CA VAL A 80 -4.71 -4.95 2.70
C VAL A 80 -4.67 -6.31 2.03
N HIS A 81 -4.40 -6.32 0.72
CA HIS A 81 -4.07 -7.52 -0.03
C HIS A 81 -2.56 -7.51 -0.32
N CYS A 82 -1.84 -8.55 0.08
CA CYS A 82 -0.42 -8.71 -0.24
C CYS A 82 -0.16 -10.15 -0.65
N SER A 83 0.67 -10.41 -1.66
CA SER A 83 1.12 -11.78 -1.91
C SER A 83 2.05 -12.23 -0.79
N ASN A 84 3.21 -11.58 -0.67
CA ASN A 84 4.18 -11.88 0.37
C ASN A 84 4.45 -10.64 1.23
N VAL A 85 4.51 -10.85 2.54
CA VAL A 85 5.01 -9.84 3.48
C VAL A 85 6.25 -10.42 4.14
N LEU A 86 7.43 -9.86 3.85
CA LEU A 86 8.68 -10.31 4.43
C LEU A 86 8.85 -9.84 5.89
N GLY A 87 8.27 -8.70 6.25
CA GLY A 87 8.27 -8.19 7.61
C GLY A 87 6.86 -8.10 8.21
N ASN A 88 6.53 -6.96 8.82
CA ASN A 88 5.34 -6.84 9.67
C ASN A 88 4.16 -6.15 8.97
N VAL A 89 2.94 -6.64 9.22
CA VAL A 89 1.69 -5.97 8.87
C VAL A 89 1.02 -5.44 10.13
N ASN A 90 0.69 -4.15 10.14
CA ASN A 90 0.00 -3.49 11.23
C ASN A 90 -1.23 -2.75 10.69
N THR A 91 -2.40 -3.35 10.86
CA THR A 91 -3.68 -2.73 10.47
C THR A 91 -4.47 -2.33 11.72
N MET A 92 -5.10 -1.16 11.73
CA MET A 92 -6.00 -0.79 12.81
C MET A 92 -7.43 -1.25 12.52
N SER A 93 -7.94 -0.97 11.32
CA SER A 93 -9.26 -1.41 10.88
C SER A 93 -9.22 -1.89 9.43
N GLY A 94 -9.68 -3.10 9.17
CA GLY A 94 -9.70 -3.71 7.84
C GLY A 94 -9.16 -5.13 7.83
N ASP A 95 -9.50 -5.88 6.79
CA ASP A 95 -9.03 -7.24 6.61
C ASP A 95 -7.63 -7.24 5.99
N VAL A 96 -6.78 -8.15 6.46
CA VAL A 96 -5.44 -8.38 5.95
C VAL A 96 -5.41 -9.75 5.28
N ILE A 97 -5.34 -9.76 3.96
CA ILE A 97 -5.31 -10.98 3.15
C ILE A 97 -3.89 -11.12 2.60
N CYS A 98 -3.18 -12.16 3.05
CA CYS A 98 -1.81 -12.44 2.62
C CYS A 98 -1.61 -13.91 2.25
N GLU A 99 -0.74 -14.24 1.28
CA GLU A 99 -0.36 -15.64 1.04
C GLU A 99 0.72 -16.06 2.05
N THR A 100 1.79 -15.27 2.15
CA THR A 100 2.88 -15.52 3.10
C THR A 100 3.14 -14.29 3.96
N VAL A 101 3.28 -14.51 5.27
CA VAL A 101 3.76 -13.49 6.22
C VAL A 101 5.00 -14.07 6.90
N GLY A 102 6.17 -13.52 6.55
CA GLY A 102 7.47 -13.84 7.13
C GLY A 102 7.72 -13.16 8.48
N GLY A 103 7.10 -12.00 8.73
CA GLY A 103 7.10 -11.33 10.03
C GLY A 103 5.78 -11.50 10.79
N ASN A 104 5.40 -10.48 11.56
CA ASN A 104 4.17 -10.49 12.36
C ASN A 104 3.05 -9.74 11.64
N ALA A 105 1.87 -10.34 11.54
CA ALA A 105 0.66 -9.64 11.14
C ALA A 105 -0.20 -9.37 12.38
N SER A 106 -0.64 -8.12 12.54
CA SER A 106 -1.52 -7.69 13.62
C SER A 106 -2.60 -6.78 13.06
N THR A 107 -3.85 -7.06 13.40
CA THR A 107 -5.00 -6.18 13.13
C THR A 107 -5.73 -5.92 14.43
N MET A 108 -6.12 -4.67 14.68
CA MET A 108 -6.92 -4.33 15.86
C MET A 108 -8.41 -4.67 15.64
N SER A 109 -8.92 -4.43 14.43
CA SER A 109 -10.30 -4.68 14.04
C SER A 109 -10.37 -5.19 12.60
N GLY A 110 -10.58 -6.48 12.43
CA GLY A 110 -10.61 -7.16 11.13
C GLY A 110 -10.08 -8.58 11.25
N ASN A 111 -10.01 -9.28 10.13
CA ASN A 111 -9.48 -10.64 10.05
C ASN A 111 -8.12 -10.64 9.36
N ILE A 112 -7.22 -11.50 9.82
CA ILE A 112 -6.00 -11.83 9.11
C ILE A 112 -6.25 -13.17 8.42
N ILE A 113 -6.40 -13.14 7.11
CA ILE A 113 -6.69 -14.31 6.29
C ILE A 113 -5.40 -14.68 5.55
N LYS A 114 -4.87 -15.85 5.90
CA LYS A 114 -3.76 -16.46 5.16
C LYS A 114 -4.34 -17.35 4.05
N LYS A 115 -4.00 -17.09 2.79
CA LYS A 115 -4.38 -17.93 1.65
C LYS A 115 -3.44 -19.10 1.43
#